data_AF-A0A6G0ZRW8-F1
#
_entry.id   AF-A0A6G0ZRW8-F1
#
_cell.length_a   1.000
_cell.length_b   1.000
_cell.length_c   1.000
_cell.angle_alpha   90.00
_cell.angle_beta   90.00
_cell.angle_gamma   90.00
#
_symmetry.space_group_name_H-M   'P 1'
#
loop_
_entity.id
_entity.type
_entity.pdbx_description
1 polymer ?
#
loop_
_entity_poly.entity_id
_entity_poly.type
_entity_poly.pdbx_seq_one_letter_code
_entity_poly.pdbx_strand_id
1 'polypeptide(L)'
;MSNACVPESVKCLDGVDYEVVKHNLHFEWVTEYENTIKQLASEVFDTLGANDGSALDIAVKGLDGFQANLKTLMDALVKQVTDKSDVSEQAKTFAAEWAEAAKYHVDLKYYHMGDGPSAKAIRWGFEGTIKYIIVCATHLADKGNDDFKKEISGYVKDAIIKSLIDHLTGVKSELEALQKS
;
A
#
# COMPACT_ATOMS: atom_id res chain seq x y z
N MET A 1 9.08 5.92 16.83
CA MET A 1 7.61 5.82 16.74
C MET A 1 7.28 4.44 16.19
N SER A 2 6.28 3.74 16.70
CA SER A 2 6.13 2.28 16.49
C SER A 2 5.68 1.88 15.08
N ASN A 3 6.12 0.70 14.63
CA ASN A 3 5.70 0.00 13.41
C ASN A 3 4.23 -0.51 13.47
N ALA A 4 3.34 0.16 14.20
CA ALA A 4 2.02 -0.34 14.62
C ALA A 4 1.00 -0.61 13.49
N CYS A 5 1.41 -0.54 12.22
CA CYS A 5 0.55 -0.78 11.06
C CYS A 5 1.15 -1.78 10.06
N VAL A 6 2.28 -2.44 10.39
CA VAL A 6 2.95 -3.35 9.46
C VAL A 6 3.09 -4.75 10.08
N PRO A 7 2.63 -5.82 9.41
CA PRO A 7 2.71 -7.17 9.96
C PRO A 7 4.16 -7.58 10.24
N GLU A 8 4.44 -8.13 11.43
CA GLU A 8 5.76 -8.64 11.83
C GLU A 8 6.29 -9.76 10.91
N SER A 9 5.43 -10.36 10.09
CA SER A 9 5.76 -11.47 9.18
C SER A 9 6.45 -11.05 7.87
N VAL A 10 6.60 -9.75 7.60
CA VAL A 10 7.22 -9.27 6.37
C VAL A 10 8.73 -9.13 6.55
N LYS A 11 9.50 -10.08 6.00
CA LYS A 11 10.98 -10.08 6.06
C LYS A 11 11.66 -8.81 5.53
N CYS A 12 10.99 -8.03 4.66
CA CYS A 12 11.53 -6.75 4.17
C CYS A 12 11.55 -5.65 5.26
N LEU A 13 10.98 -5.89 6.45
CA LEU A 13 10.90 -4.92 7.54
C LEU A 13 11.91 -5.16 8.66
N ASP A 14 12.61 -6.30 8.65
CA ASP A 14 13.55 -6.67 9.72
C ASP A 14 14.74 -5.70 9.73
N GLY A 15 14.83 -4.90 10.80
CA GLY A 15 15.92 -3.92 11.00
C GLY A 15 15.81 -2.66 10.15
N VAL A 16 14.66 -2.39 9.52
CA VAL A 16 14.49 -1.26 8.60
C VAL A 16 13.86 -0.06 9.30
N ASP A 17 14.56 1.07 9.27
CA ASP A 17 14.04 2.34 9.75
C ASP A 17 13.27 3.06 8.63
N TYR A 18 11.94 3.06 8.73
CA TYR A 18 11.07 3.76 7.78
C TYR A 18 11.41 5.24 7.62
N GLU A 19 11.86 5.90 8.70
CA GLU A 19 12.22 7.31 8.66
C GLU A 19 13.47 7.55 7.80
N VAL A 20 14.36 6.56 7.68
CA VAL A 20 15.49 6.61 6.74
C VAL A 20 15.01 6.34 5.31
N VAL A 21 14.17 5.33 5.13
CA VAL A 21 13.70 4.89 3.81
C VAL A 21 12.90 6.00 3.09
N LYS A 22 11.99 6.68 3.79
CA LYS A 22 11.13 7.71 3.18
C LYS A 22 11.88 8.98 2.74
N HIS A 23 13.14 9.13 3.14
CA HIS A 23 14.03 10.23 2.75
C HIS A 23 15.09 9.80 1.72
N ASN A 24 14.99 8.59 1.18
CA ASN A 24 15.80 8.17 0.04
C ASN A 24 15.52 9.10 -1.16
N LEU A 25 16.58 9.52 -1.85
CA LEU A 25 16.50 10.46 -2.98
C LEU A 25 15.49 10.00 -4.06
N HIS A 26 15.41 8.69 -4.30
CA HIS A 26 14.49 8.15 -5.31
C HIS A 26 13.04 8.10 -4.82
N PHE A 27 12.79 8.29 -3.52
CA PHE A 27 11.48 8.20 -2.87
C PHE A 27 11.09 9.52 -2.18
N GLU A 28 11.66 10.66 -2.60
CA GLU A 28 11.39 11.99 -2.00
C GLU A 28 9.90 12.38 -2.02
N TRP A 29 9.13 11.81 -2.96
CA TRP A 29 7.69 12.02 -3.09
C TRP A 29 6.88 11.37 -1.95
N VAL A 30 7.44 10.42 -1.20
CA VAL A 30 6.69 9.62 -0.21
C VAL A 30 6.01 10.49 0.84
N THR A 31 6.68 11.53 1.33
CA THR A 31 6.14 12.40 2.38
C THR A 31 4.86 13.11 1.94
N GLU A 32 4.80 13.58 0.70
CA GLU A 32 3.62 14.25 0.13
C GLU A 32 2.44 13.28 0.01
N TYR A 33 2.69 12.07 -0.47
CA TYR A 33 1.66 11.05 -0.64
C TYR A 33 1.16 10.50 0.69
N GLU A 34 2.03 10.34 1.70
CA GLU A 34 1.61 10.00 3.06
C GLU A 34 0.65 11.05 3.64
N ASN A 35 0.98 12.33 3.47
CA ASN A 35 0.13 13.42 3.95
C ASN A 35 -1.21 13.43 3.23
N THR A 36 -1.21 13.20 1.92
CA THR A 36 -2.43 13.08 1.11
C THR A 36 -3.32 11.94 1.60
N ILE A 37 -2.75 10.74 1.84
CA ILE A 37 -3.49 9.58 2.35
C ILE A 37 -4.06 9.87 3.75
N LYS A 38 -3.27 10.45 4.65
CA LYS A 38 -3.72 10.82 6.00
C LYS A 38 -4.86 11.83 5.97
N GLN A 39 -4.76 12.84 5.10
CA GLN A 39 -5.82 13.84 4.93
C GLN A 39 -7.10 13.19 4.41
N LEU A 40 -7.02 12.40 3.34
CA LEU A 40 -8.17 11.69 2.77
C LEU A 40 -8.79 10.71 3.78
N ALA A 41 -7.97 9.98 4.53
CA ALA A 41 -8.44 9.09 5.58
C ALA A 41 -9.16 9.86 6.68
N SER A 42 -8.63 11.01 7.12
CA SER A 42 -9.32 11.85 8.09
C SER A 42 -10.65 12.37 7.54
N GLU A 43 -10.71 12.79 6.28
CA GLU A 43 -11.97 13.19 5.64
C GLU A 43 -12.99 12.05 5.57
N VAL A 44 -12.56 10.83 5.23
CA VAL A 44 -13.44 9.64 5.16
C VAL A 44 -13.96 9.21 6.53
N PHE A 45 -13.08 9.09 7.52
CA PHE A 45 -13.42 8.49 8.82
C PHE A 45 -13.90 9.51 9.85
N ASP A 46 -13.27 10.69 9.90
CA ASP A 46 -13.55 11.70 10.93
C ASP A 46 -14.64 12.69 10.46
N THR A 47 -14.63 13.11 9.19
CA THR A 47 -15.59 14.09 8.65
C THR A 47 -16.85 13.42 8.08
N LEU A 48 -16.68 12.43 7.21
CA LEU A 48 -17.81 11.75 6.54
C LEU A 48 -18.40 10.61 7.39
N GLY A 49 -17.66 10.15 8.40
CA GLY A 49 -18.18 9.23 9.41
C GLY A 49 -18.28 7.78 8.97
N ALA A 50 -17.26 7.24 8.28
CA ALA A 50 -17.16 5.81 7.94
C ALA A 50 -16.91 4.89 9.16
N ASN A 51 -17.75 4.98 10.18
CA ASN A 51 -17.54 4.37 11.49
C ASN A 51 -18.35 3.08 11.70
N ASP A 52 -19.51 2.94 11.06
CA ASP A 52 -20.39 1.78 11.15
C ASP A 52 -21.32 1.64 9.92
N GLY A 53 -22.10 0.56 9.91
CA GLY A 53 -23.17 0.31 8.93
C GLY A 53 -22.71 0.41 7.47
N SER A 54 -23.57 1.00 6.63
CA SER A 54 -23.30 1.16 5.20
C SER A 54 -22.08 2.03 4.91
N ALA A 55 -21.78 3.01 5.77
CA ALA A 55 -20.61 3.88 5.60
C ALA A 55 -19.29 3.10 5.80
N LEU A 56 -19.26 2.23 6.83
CA LEU A 56 -18.13 1.32 7.03
C LEU A 56 -18.03 0.30 5.90
N ASP A 57 -19.15 -0.26 5.43
CA ASP A 57 -19.16 -1.21 4.29
C ASP A 57 -18.56 -0.60 3.01
N ILE A 58 -18.82 0.68 2.73
CA ILE A 58 -18.21 1.41 1.60
C ILE A 58 -16.69 1.48 1.79
N ALA A 59 -16.21 1.87 2.97
CA ALA A 59 -14.77 1.94 3.25
C ALA A 59 -14.08 0.57 3.14
N VAL A 60 -14.73 -0.49 3.63
CA VAL A 60 -14.28 -1.89 3.51
C VAL A 60 -14.15 -2.27 2.03
N LYS A 61 -15.19 -2.03 1.22
CA LYS A 61 -15.16 -2.32 -0.22
C LYS A 61 -14.08 -1.54 -0.96
N GLY A 62 -13.85 -0.29 -0.60
CA GLY A 62 -12.77 0.51 -1.17
C GLY A 62 -11.38 -0.08 -0.91
N LEU A 63 -11.12 -0.50 0.34
CA LEU A 63 -9.86 -1.15 0.69
C LEU A 63 -9.72 -2.51 0.00
N ASP A 64 -10.80 -3.28 -0.07
CA ASP A 64 -10.84 -4.56 -0.77
C ASP A 64 -10.54 -4.41 -2.27
N GLY A 65 -11.12 -3.40 -2.91
CA GLY A 65 -10.87 -3.06 -4.32
C GLY A 65 -9.41 -2.71 -4.56
N PHE A 66 -8.82 -1.86 -3.71
CA PHE A 66 -7.40 -1.54 -3.79
C PHE A 66 -6.54 -2.81 -3.66
N GLN A 67 -6.83 -3.65 -2.68
CA GLN A 67 -6.05 -4.86 -2.43
C GLN A 67 -6.17 -5.89 -3.56
N ALA A 68 -7.33 -6.02 -4.19
CA ALA A 68 -7.49 -6.84 -5.39
C ALA A 68 -6.61 -6.30 -6.54
N ASN A 69 -6.61 -4.98 -6.74
CA ASN A 69 -5.75 -4.34 -7.74
C ASN A 69 -4.26 -4.47 -7.40
N LEU A 70 -3.90 -4.42 -6.12
CA LEU A 70 -2.52 -4.61 -5.67
C LEU A 70 -1.96 -5.95 -6.14
N LYS A 71 -2.75 -7.04 -6.11
CA LYS A 71 -2.29 -8.35 -6.61
C LYS A 71 -1.85 -8.27 -8.08
N THR A 72 -2.69 -7.67 -8.92
CA THR A 72 -2.42 -7.50 -10.35
C THR A 72 -1.21 -6.60 -10.59
N LEU A 73 -1.07 -5.52 -9.82
CA LEU A 73 0.07 -4.61 -9.91
C LEU A 73 1.37 -5.30 -9.47
N MET A 74 1.33 -6.13 -8.44
CA MET A 74 2.47 -6.92 -8.01
C MET A 74 2.88 -7.95 -9.08
N ASP A 75 1.93 -8.60 -9.76
CA ASP A 75 2.24 -9.50 -10.88
C ASP A 75 2.89 -8.77 -12.05
N ALA A 76 2.41 -7.57 -12.38
CA ALA A 76 3.00 -6.73 -13.41
C ALA A 76 4.43 -6.28 -13.03
N LEU A 77 4.66 -5.91 -11.76
CA LEU A 77 5.99 -5.58 -11.25
C LEU A 77 6.96 -6.78 -11.36
N VAL A 78 6.53 -7.97 -10.94
CA VAL A 78 7.35 -9.20 -11.05
C VAL A 78 7.74 -9.45 -12.49
N LYS A 79 6.78 -9.36 -13.41
CA LYS A 79 7.04 -9.53 -14.84
C LYS A 79 8.03 -8.49 -15.36
N GLN A 80 7.83 -7.22 -15.05
CA GLN A 80 8.71 -6.12 -15.45
C GLN A 80 10.16 -6.34 -14.97
N VAL A 81 10.35 -6.78 -13.72
CA VAL A 81 11.66 -7.06 -13.15
C VAL A 81 12.29 -8.31 -13.77
N THR A 82 11.50 -9.34 -14.04
CA THR A 82 11.97 -10.65 -14.55
C THR A 82 12.36 -10.59 -16.03
N ASP A 83 11.59 -9.86 -16.84
CA ASP A 83 11.79 -9.72 -18.28
C ASP A 83 13.07 -8.93 -18.63
N LYS A 84 13.65 -8.24 -17.65
CA LYS A 84 14.90 -7.49 -17.81
C LYS A 84 16.14 -8.38 -17.71
N SER A 85 17.02 -8.24 -18.70
CA SER A 85 18.26 -9.00 -18.82
C SER A 85 19.39 -8.47 -17.93
N ASP A 86 19.37 -7.19 -17.57
CA ASP A 86 20.39 -6.49 -16.78
C ASP A 86 20.09 -6.45 -15.28
N VAL A 87 18.94 -7.01 -14.86
CA VAL A 87 18.53 -7.11 -13.46
C VAL A 87 19.07 -8.39 -12.82
N SER A 88 19.61 -8.26 -11.61
CA SER A 88 20.18 -9.37 -10.86
C SER A 88 19.13 -10.42 -10.46
N GLU A 89 19.52 -11.70 -10.39
CA GLU A 89 18.63 -12.79 -9.93
C GLU A 89 18.12 -12.57 -8.50
N GLN A 90 18.89 -11.87 -7.67
CA GLN A 90 18.46 -11.48 -6.33
C GLN A 90 17.28 -10.50 -6.36
N ALA A 91 17.28 -9.54 -7.31
CA ALA A 91 16.17 -8.60 -7.47
C ALA A 91 14.92 -9.31 -7.99
N LYS A 92 15.06 -10.22 -8.97
CA LYS A 92 13.94 -11.01 -9.50
C LYS A 92 13.30 -11.89 -8.43
N THR A 93 14.13 -12.61 -7.66
CA THR A 93 13.68 -13.45 -6.55
C THR A 93 12.94 -12.62 -5.51
N PHE A 94 13.49 -11.48 -5.10
CA PHE A 94 12.87 -10.61 -4.11
C PHE A 94 11.53 -10.03 -4.61
N ALA A 95 11.44 -9.61 -5.87
CA ALA A 95 10.19 -9.11 -6.44
C ALA A 95 9.09 -10.19 -6.38
N ALA A 96 9.42 -11.45 -6.71
CA ALA A 96 8.50 -12.57 -6.62
C ALA A 96 8.07 -12.85 -5.17
N GLU A 97 9.02 -12.90 -4.22
CA GLU A 97 8.72 -13.10 -2.81
C GLU A 97 7.83 -11.99 -2.24
N TRP A 98 8.09 -10.74 -2.62
CA TRP A 98 7.28 -9.60 -2.20
C TRP A 98 5.86 -9.69 -2.77
N ALA A 99 5.70 -10.05 -4.05
CA ALA A 99 4.39 -10.24 -4.66
C ALA A 99 3.58 -11.35 -3.97
N GLU A 100 4.20 -12.49 -3.67
CA GLU A 100 3.55 -13.59 -2.95
C GLU A 100 3.16 -13.19 -1.53
N ALA A 101 4.03 -12.49 -0.80
CA ALA A 101 3.71 -11.96 0.52
C ALA A 101 2.54 -10.97 0.47
N ALA A 102 2.51 -10.05 -0.51
CA ALA A 102 1.42 -9.11 -0.67
C ALA A 102 0.09 -9.84 -0.94
N LYS A 103 0.08 -10.84 -1.84
CA LYS A 103 -1.12 -11.64 -2.13
C LYS A 103 -1.60 -12.40 -0.91
N TYR A 104 -0.69 -13.05 -0.18
CA TYR A 104 -1.00 -13.79 1.03
C TYR A 104 -1.66 -12.90 2.09
N HIS A 105 -1.14 -11.69 2.29
CA HIS A 105 -1.75 -10.73 3.22
C HIS A 105 -3.13 -10.26 2.80
N VAL A 106 -3.38 -10.09 1.49
CA VAL A 106 -4.72 -9.78 0.98
C VAL A 106 -5.70 -10.93 1.23
N ASP A 107 -5.26 -12.18 1.12
CA ASP A 107 -6.11 -13.36 1.31
C ASP A 107 -6.41 -13.65 2.79
N LEU A 108 -5.51 -13.29 3.71
CA LEU A 108 -5.70 -13.48 5.14
C LEU A 108 -6.49 -12.38 5.86
N LYS A 109 -6.76 -11.25 5.21
CA LYS A 109 -7.21 -10.01 5.87
C LYS A 109 -8.43 -10.15 6.81
N TYR A 110 -9.35 -11.07 6.54
CA TYR A 110 -10.52 -11.34 7.40
C TYR A 110 -10.40 -12.62 8.22
N TYR A 111 -9.37 -13.44 8.00
CA TYR A 111 -9.20 -14.74 8.65
C TYR A 111 -8.97 -14.62 10.17
N HIS A 112 -8.52 -13.44 10.63
CA HIS A 112 -8.25 -13.16 12.05
C HIS A 112 -9.13 -12.04 12.63
N MET A 113 -10.08 -11.50 11.86
CA MET A 113 -10.97 -10.43 12.32
C MET A 113 -12.23 -11.06 12.93
N GLY A 114 -12.18 -11.41 14.21
CA GLY A 114 -13.28 -12.07 14.95
C GLY A 114 -14.66 -11.47 14.67
N ASP A 115 -14.92 -10.26 15.16
CA ASP A 115 -16.20 -9.54 14.98
C ASP A 115 -16.31 -8.80 13.63
N GLY A 116 -15.45 -9.11 12.66
CA GLY A 116 -15.38 -8.43 11.36
C GLY A 116 -14.50 -7.16 11.36
N PRO A 117 -14.48 -6.42 10.23
CA PRO A 117 -13.66 -5.22 10.09
C PRO A 117 -14.18 -4.06 10.96
N SER A 118 -13.27 -3.36 11.62
CA SER A 118 -13.58 -2.10 12.34
C SER A 118 -13.08 -0.89 11.56
N ALA A 119 -13.74 0.26 11.71
CA ALA A 119 -13.34 1.52 11.08
C ALA A 119 -11.86 1.85 11.33
N LYS A 120 -11.40 1.66 12.58
CA LYS A 120 -9.99 1.84 12.95
C LYS A 120 -9.05 0.94 12.16
N ALA A 121 -9.39 -0.35 12.00
CA ALA A 121 -8.57 -1.29 11.24
C ALA A 121 -8.54 -0.96 9.74
N ILE A 122 -9.66 -0.54 9.16
CA ILE A 122 -9.73 -0.14 7.74
C ILE A 122 -8.93 1.14 7.49
N ARG A 123 -9.07 2.15 8.37
CA ARG A 123 -8.26 3.38 8.32
C ARG A 123 -6.77 3.06 8.37
N TRP A 124 -6.36 2.21 9.32
CA TRP A 124 -4.98 1.77 9.44
C TRP A 124 -4.50 0.96 8.25
N GLY A 125 -5.39 0.23 7.57
CA GLY A 125 -5.11 -0.40 6.28
C GLY A 125 -4.63 0.62 5.27
N PHE A 126 -5.42 1.66 4.98
CA PHE A 126 -5.04 2.73 4.05
C PHE A 126 -3.75 3.45 4.45
N GLU A 127 -3.65 3.91 5.69
CA GLU A 127 -2.50 4.69 6.17
C GLU A 127 -1.21 3.85 6.31
N GLY A 128 -1.35 2.55 6.60
CA GLY A 128 -0.23 1.62 6.82
C GLY A 128 0.33 1.03 5.53
N THR A 129 -0.52 0.82 4.52
CA THR A 129 -0.12 0.18 3.26
C THR A 129 1.00 0.91 2.54
N ILE A 130 1.00 2.25 2.50
CA ILE A 130 2.08 3.01 1.87
C ILE A 130 3.44 2.68 2.49
N LYS A 131 3.52 2.57 3.82
CA LYS A 131 4.79 2.27 4.52
C LYS A 131 5.36 0.92 4.12
N TYR A 132 4.51 -0.11 4.12
CA TYR A 132 4.87 -1.45 3.66
C TYR A 132 5.43 -1.42 2.24
N ILE A 133 4.71 -0.77 1.33
CA ILE A 133 5.09 -0.70 -0.09
C ILE A 133 6.43 0.01 -0.25
N ILE A 134 6.65 1.15 0.41
CA ILE A 134 7.88 1.93 0.28
C ILE A 134 9.10 1.18 0.82
N VAL A 135 8.95 0.49 1.94
CA VAL A 135 10.06 -0.30 2.49
C VAL A 135 10.47 -1.42 1.54
N CYS A 136 9.52 -2.24 1.09
CA CYS A 136 9.82 -3.32 0.16
C CYS A 136 10.30 -2.80 -1.21
N ALA A 137 9.71 -1.69 -1.72
CA ALA A 137 10.15 -1.05 -2.96
C ALA A 137 11.61 -0.57 -2.88
N THR A 138 12.01 0.02 -1.75
CA THR A 138 13.39 0.45 -1.55
C THR A 138 14.35 -0.74 -1.50
N HIS A 139 13.97 -1.82 -0.83
CA HIS A 139 14.76 -3.06 -0.81
C HIS A 139 14.94 -3.67 -2.19
N LEU A 140 13.90 -3.62 -3.03
CA LEU A 140 14.00 -4.05 -4.42
C LEU A 140 14.93 -3.11 -5.19
N ALA A 141 14.70 -1.80 -5.10
CA ALA A 141 15.46 -0.77 -5.81
C ALA A 141 16.98 -0.85 -5.51
N ASP A 142 17.35 -1.10 -4.24
CA ASP A 142 18.77 -1.19 -3.83
C ASP A 142 19.51 -2.43 -4.37
N LYS A 143 18.82 -3.35 -5.04
CA LYS A 143 19.42 -4.50 -5.73
C LYS A 143 19.81 -4.21 -7.18
N GLY A 144 19.62 -2.97 -7.65
CA GLY A 144 19.97 -2.54 -9.00
C GLY A 144 20.70 -1.19 -9.05
N ASN A 145 20.91 -0.71 -10.28
CA ASN A 145 21.54 0.59 -10.57
C ASN A 145 20.53 1.75 -10.43
N ASP A 146 20.99 2.99 -10.59
CA ASP A 146 20.14 4.18 -10.43
C ASP A 146 18.94 4.22 -11.39
N ASP A 147 19.08 3.69 -12.60
CA ASP A 147 17.97 3.63 -13.56
C ASP A 147 16.90 2.63 -13.11
N PHE A 148 17.32 1.48 -12.58
CA PHE A 148 16.42 0.52 -11.94
C PHE A 148 15.73 1.16 -10.71
N LYS A 149 16.46 1.91 -9.89
CA LYS A 149 15.86 2.61 -8.72
C LYS A 149 14.77 3.60 -9.13
N LYS A 150 15.04 4.42 -10.15
CA LYS A 150 14.05 5.37 -10.70
C LYS A 150 12.82 4.65 -11.25
N GLU A 151 13.03 3.54 -11.96
CA GLU A 151 11.93 2.78 -12.54
C GLU A 151 11.04 2.12 -11.49
N ILE A 152 11.64 1.47 -10.48
CA ILE A 152 10.90 0.87 -9.36
C ILE A 152 10.14 1.96 -8.60
N SER A 153 10.80 3.07 -8.28
CA SER A 153 10.15 4.20 -7.62
C SER A 153 8.99 4.77 -8.43
N GLY A 154 9.18 4.99 -9.74
CA GLY A 154 8.16 5.51 -10.64
C GLY A 154 6.96 4.58 -10.74
N TYR A 155 7.19 3.28 -10.94
CA TYR A 155 6.09 2.30 -10.97
C TYR A 155 5.31 2.26 -9.66
N VAL A 156 6.02 2.25 -8.53
CA VAL A 156 5.40 2.23 -7.20
C VAL A 156 4.57 3.49 -6.96
N LYS A 157 5.09 4.66 -7.33
CA LYS A 157 4.39 5.94 -7.22
C LYS A 157 3.14 5.98 -8.10
N ASP A 158 3.32 5.76 -9.40
CA ASP A 158 2.32 6.09 -10.41
C ASP A 158 1.28 4.98 -10.61
N ALA A 159 1.62 3.74 -10.26
CA ALA A 159 0.69 2.62 -10.33
C ALA A 159 0.15 2.24 -8.94
N ILE A 160 1.02 1.87 -7.99
CA ILE A 160 0.57 1.27 -6.74
C ILE A 160 0.01 2.31 -5.77
N ILE A 161 0.78 3.35 -5.43
CA ILE A 161 0.35 4.38 -4.49
C ILE A 161 -0.78 5.22 -5.09
N LYS A 162 -0.72 5.52 -6.39
CA LYS A 162 -1.85 6.15 -7.07
C LYS A 162 -3.12 5.31 -6.97
N SER A 163 -3.05 3.99 -7.15
CA SER A 163 -4.22 3.12 -7.00
C SER A 163 -4.81 3.18 -5.58
N LEU A 164 -3.97 3.24 -4.54
CA LEU A 164 -4.41 3.40 -3.15
C LEU A 164 -5.21 4.71 -2.96
N ILE A 165 -4.67 5.81 -3.46
CA ILE A 165 -5.32 7.14 -3.38
C ILE A 165 -6.62 7.16 -4.18
N ASP A 166 -6.63 6.59 -5.38
CA ASP A 166 -7.82 6.59 -6.24
C ASP A 166 -8.97 5.81 -5.56
N HIS A 167 -8.69 4.68 -4.90
CA HIS A 167 -9.73 3.94 -4.14
C HIS A 167 -10.21 4.71 -2.91
N LEU A 168 -9.30 5.32 -2.14
CA LEU A 168 -9.69 6.12 -0.97
C LEU A 168 -10.51 7.35 -1.37
N THR A 169 -10.19 7.95 -2.53
CA THR A 169 -10.98 9.03 -3.13
C THR A 169 -12.36 8.53 -3.57
N GLY A 170 -12.45 7.33 -4.15
CA GLY A 170 -13.71 6.69 -4.48
C GLY A 170 -14.61 6.49 -3.25
N VAL A 171 -14.04 5.98 -2.15
CA VAL A 171 -14.74 5.85 -0.85
C VAL A 171 -15.30 7.19 -0.40
N LYS A 172 -14.47 8.25 -0.43
CA LYS A 172 -14.91 9.61 -0.09
C LYS A 172 -16.11 10.04 -0.95
N SER A 173 -16.03 9.89 -2.27
CA SER A 173 -17.12 10.29 -3.18
C SER A 173 -18.41 9.50 -2.95
N GLU A 174 -18.33 8.20 -2.67
CA GLU A 174 -19.50 7.37 -2.35
C GLU A 174 -20.16 7.80 -1.03
N LEU A 175 -19.36 8.12 -0.01
CA LEU A 175 -19.87 8.62 1.27
C LEU A 175 -20.52 10.01 1.13
N GLU A 176 -19.92 10.92 0.36
CA GLU A 176 -20.50 12.22 0.04
C GLU A 176 -21.84 12.09 -0.70
N ALA A 177 -22.00 11.06 -1.53
CA ALA A 177 -23.26 10.77 -2.20
C ALA A 177 -24.30 10.21 -1.23
N LEU A 178 -23.90 9.30 -0.33
CA LEU A 178 -24.76 8.71 0.71
C LEU A 178 -25.32 9.77 1.68
N GLN A 179 -24.56 10.82 2.00
CA GLN A 179 -25.04 11.89 2.87
C GLN A 179 -26.05 12.84 2.19
N LYS A 180 -26.15 12.81 0.85
CA LYS A 180 -27.06 13.65 0.07
C LYS A 180 -28.38 12.96 -0.26
N SER A 181 -28.47 11.64 -0.05
CA SER A 181 -29.67 10.82 -0.25
C SER A 181 -30.52 10.75 1.01
#